data_AF-A0A819UJH5-F1
#
_entry.id   AF-A0A819UJH5-F1
#
_cell.length_a   1.000
_cell.length_b   1.000
_cell.length_c   1.000
_cell.angle_alpha   90.00
_cell.angle_beta   90.00
_cell.angle_gamma   90.00
#
_symmetry.space_group_name_H-M   'P 1'
#
loop_
_entity.id
_entity.type
_entity.pdbx_description
1 polymer ?
#
loop_
_entity_poly.entity_id
_entity_poly.type
_entity_poly.pdbx_seq_one_letter_code
_entity_poly.pdbx_strand_id
1 'polypeptide(L)'
;MKLECKIKIQDRQRTNGSSTLKAAKGVIGLAKSNTDQWVLIVRLFKETSTTQYKLRENIQALLHKCINNGMATIQIKVPPHDIQLSEANVESLKTLLSSVRLASTGNDLPSTIKSTSVNAVQKLQRPTLQLIIKQAIDYPTLKGFPSTLEKLIVNNAQLRTPVDRRIFILKNLHTLDLSDNNIHELPSNLEMNHLHTLIIRSNQLKSFPPKHFQCPVLKYLDLSQNQIGIIDQALLRISTLDRLNLMSN
;
A
#
# COMPACT_ATOMS: atom_id res chain seq x y z
N MET A 1 16.58 -0.47 12.56
CA MET A 1 16.82 -0.48 11.10
C MET A 1 15.58 -1.03 10.39
N LYS A 2 15.16 -0.41 9.29
CA LYS A 2 14.01 -0.87 8.48
C LYS A 2 14.37 -0.85 6.99
N LEU A 3 13.89 -1.84 6.25
CA LEU A 3 14.05 -1.96 4.80
C LEU A 3 12.70 -2.24 4.16
N GLU A 4 12.29 -1.40 3.23
CA GLU A 4 11.08 -1.59 2.43
C GLU A 4 11.45 -2.33 1.14
N CYS A 5 10.77 -3.44 0.86
CA CYS A 5 11.06 -4.26 -0.31
C CYS A 5 9.87 -5.18 -0.64
N LYS A 6 9.92 -5.85 -1.78
CA LYS A 6 9.00 -6.96 -2.07
C LYS A 6 9.49 -8.21 -1.36
N ILE A 7 8.64 -8.73 -0.48
CA ILE A 7 8.91 -9.88 0.37
C ILE A 7 7.99 -11.03 -0.05
N LYS A 8 8.58 -12.22 -0.17
CA LYS A 8 7.86 -13.47 -0.35
C LYS A 8 8.33 -14.44 0.73
N ILE A 9 7.38 -14.97 1.50
CA ILE A 9 7.65 -15.96 2.55
C ILE A 9 7.17 -17.30 2.00
N GLN A 10 8.05 -18.30 1.98
CA GLN A 10 7.74 -19.64 1.53
C GLN A 10 8.02 -20.64 2.66
N ASP A 11 7.03 -21.45 3.02
CA ASP A 11 7.22 -22.56 3.97
C ASP A 11 7.86 -23.75 3.23
N ARG A 12 9.02 -24.21 3.71
CA ARG A 12 9.76 -25.32 3.10
C ARG A 12 9.12 -26.68 3.35
N GLN A 13 8.24 -26.82 4.34
CA GLN A 13 7.56 -28.08 4.66
C GLN A 13 6.23 -28.25 3.94
N ARG A 14 5.65 -27.16 3.40
CA ARG A 14 4.46 -27.21 2.54
C ARG A 14 4.87 -27.18 1.06
N THR A 15 5.23 -28.35 0.52
CA THR A 15 5.54 -28.54 -0.91
C THR A 15 4.35 -29.01 -1.75
N ASN A 16 3.16 -29.19 -1.16
CA ASN A 16 1.99 -29.67 -1.90
C ASN A 16 0.93 -28.58 -2.06
N GLY A 17 0.79 -28.09 -3.30
CA GLY A 17 -0.29 -27.21 -3.73
C GLY A 17 0.25 -25.93 -4.35
N SER A 18 0.05 -25.79 -5.66
CA SER A 18 0.32 -24.61 -6.46
C SER A 18 -0.39 -23.35 -5.92
N SER A 19 0.15 -22.74 -4.87
CA SER A 19 -0.08 -21.33 -4.56
C SER A 19 1.27 -20.64 -4.66
N THR A 20 1.58 -20.10 -5.84
CA THR A 20 2.62 -19.09 -5.99
C THR A 20 2.26 -17.93 -5.05
N LEU A 21 2.75 -17.94 -3.81
CA LEU A 21 2.66 -16.80 -2.91
C LEU A 21 3.33 -15.64 -3.65
N LYS A 22 2.50 -14.74 -4.18
CA LYS A 22 2.96 -13.59 -4.95
C LYS A 22 3.75 -12.70 -3.98
N ALA A 23 4.93 -12.25 -4.41
CA ALA A 23 5.70 -11.31 -3.63
C ALA A 23 4.84 -10.09 -3.30
N ALA A 24 4.79 -9.73 -2.02
CA ALA A 24 4.01 -8.61 -1.52
C ALA A 24 4.97 -7.52 -1.03
N LYS A 25 4.61 -6.25 -1.25
CA LYS A 25 5.37 -5.15 -0.64
C LYS A 25 5.28 -5.28 0.89
N GLY A 26 6.40 -5.10 1.55
CA GLY A 26 6.50 -5.21 3.00
C GLY A 26 7.73 -4.52 3.56
N VAL A 27 7.81 -4.53 4.88
CA VAL A 27 8.95 -4.01 5.64
C VAL A 27 9.58 -5.15 6.39
N ILE A 28 10.90 -5.23 6.31
CA ILE A 28 11.73 -6.10 7.10
C ILE A 28 12.64 -5.26 7.99
N GLY A 29 12.78 -5.67 9.25
CA GLY A 29 13.57 -4.94 10.22
C GLY A 29 14.08 -5.82 11.35
N LEU A 30 15.09 -5.32 12.05
CA LEU A 30 15.66 -5.95 13.22
C LEU A 30 15.21 -5.21 14.47
N ALA A 31 14.77 -5.97 15.47
CA ALA A 31 14.41 -5.46 16.78
C ALA A 31 14.93 -6.39 17.89
N LYS A 32 15.09 -5.83 19.09
CA LYS A 32 15.43 -6.58 20.29
C LYS A 32 14.13 -6.90 21.03
N SER A 33 13.84 -8.17 21.23
CA SER A 33 12.69 -8.65 22.01
C SER A 33 12.85 -8.29 23.50
N ASN A 34 11.77 -8.38 24.28
CA ASN A 34 11.78 -8.14 25.73
C ASN A 34 12.73 -9.08 26.50
N THR A 35 13.12 -10.20 25.89
CA THR A 35 14.06 -11.18 26.44
C THR A 35 15.52 -10.90 26.02
N ASP A 36 15.82 -9.68 25.59
CA ASP A 36 17.14 -9.25 25.09
C ASP A 36 17.65 -10.02 23.86
N GLN A 37 16.75 -10.74 23.17
CA GLN A 37 17.09 -11.52 21.98
C GLN A 37 16.76 -10.76 20.70
N TRP A 38 17.64 -10.83 19.71
CA TRP A 38 17.39 -10.27 18.38
C TRP A 38 16.33 -11.06 17.63
N VAL A 39 15.32 -10.35 17.13
CA VAL A 39 14.24 -10.86 16.29
C VAL A 39 14.21 -10.13 14.95
N LEU A 40 14.01 -10.89 13.88
CA LEU A 40 13.71 -10.40 12.56
C LEU A 40 12.21 -10.24 12.44
N ILE A 41 11.78 -9.01 12.20
CA ILE A 41 10.38 -8.66 12.05
C ILE A 41 10.12 -8.49 10.56
N VAL A 42 9.15 -9.27 10.06
CA VAL A 42 8.67 -9.20 8.69
C VAL A 42 7.21 -8.81 8.73
N ARG A 43 6.88 -7.70 8.06
CA ARG A 43 5.51 -7.22 7.95
C ARG A 43 5.15 -7.03 6.48
N LEU A 44 4.20 -7.83 6.00
CA LEU A 44 3.63 -7.69 4.66
C LEU A 44 2.52 -6.64 4.70
N PHE A 45 2.42 -5.78 3.69
CA PHE A 45 1.38 -4.73 3.67
C PHE A 45 -0.04 -5.27 3.46
N LYS A 46 -0.15 -6.46 2.88
CA LYS A 46 -1.44 -7.13 2.65
C LYS A 46 -1.97 -7.88 3.87
N GLU A 47 -1.13 -8.13 4.88
CA GLU A 47 -1.50 -8.94 6.04
C GLU A 47 -1.50 -8.12 7.33
N THR A 48 -2.44 -8.42 8.21
CA THR A 48 -2.53 -7.80 9.55
C THR A 48 -1.50 -8.40 10.51
N SER A 49 -1.05 -9.63 10.25
CA SER A 49 -0.05 -10.36 11.03
C SER A 49 1.35 -9.80 10.79
N THR A 50 2.02 -9.46 11.89
CA THR A 50 3.47 -9.25 11.89
C THR A 50 4.12 -10.59 12.18
N THR A 51 4.96 -11.09 11.27
CA THR A 51 5.70 -12.32 11.50
C THR A 51 7.03 -12.00 12.15
N GLN A 52 7.36 -12.69 13.24
CA GLN A 52 8.61 -12.49 13.98
C GLN A 52 9.41 -13.79 13.97
N TYR A 53 10.70 -13.69 13.63
CA TYR A 53 11.62 -14.81 13.64
C TYR A 53 12.74 -14.54 14.62
N LYS A 54 12.96 -15.45 15.57
CA LYS A 54 14.16 -15.41 16.42
C LYS A 54 15.38 -15.61 15.53
N LEU A 55 16.46 -14.85 15.75
CA LEU A 55 17.67 -14.96 14.91
C LEU A 55 18.78 -15.81 15.53
N ARG A 56 18.89 -15.83 16.85
CA ARG A 56 19.91 -16.60 17.57
C ARG A 56 19.80 -18.09 17.19
N GLU A 57 20.87 -18.63 16.59
CA GLU A 57 21.00 -20.03 16.16
C GLU A 57 19.87 -20.55 15.23
N ASN A 58 19.12 -19.64 14.62
CA ASN A 58 17.91 -19.97 13.86
C ASN A 58 17.98 -19.54 12.39
N ILE A 59 19.15 -19.09 11.94
CA ILE A 59 19.41 -18.83 10.53
C ILE A 59 20.07 -20.07 9.94
N GLN A 60 19.45 -20.63 8.90
CA GLN A 60 20.03 -21.75 8.16
C GLN A 60 21.02 -21.28 7.10
N ALA A 61 20.66 -20.28 6.30
CA ALA A 61 21.53 -19.72 5.28
C ALA A 61 21.10 -18.30 4.89
N LEU A 62 22.08 -17.49 4.46
CA LEU A 62 21.87 -16.15 3.88
C LEU A 62 22.33 -16.16 2.43
N LEU A 63 21.40 -16.30 1.49
CA LEU A 63 21.69 -16.31 0.06
C LEU A 63 21.69 -14.88 -0.46
N HIS A 64 22.88 -14.39 -0.84
CA HIS A 64 23.11 -13.02 -1.29
C HIS A 64 23.71 -12.96 -2.70
N LYS A 65 23.60 -14.05 -3.48
CA LYS A 65 24.15 -14.18 -4.84
C LYS A 65 23.70 -13.06 -5.80
N CYS A 66 22.52 -12.49 -5.59
CA CYS A 66 21.95 -11.43 -6.44
C CYS A 66 21.76 -10.10 -5.69
N ILE A 67 22.58 -9.82 -4.67
CA ILE A 67 22.44 -8.62 -3.83
C ILE A 67 22.60 -7.32 -4.62
N ASN A 68 23.42 -7.33 -5.68
CA ASN A 68 23.62 -6.18 -6.58
C ASN A 68 22.34 -5.84 -7.37
N ASN A 69 21.42 -6.79 -7.51
CA ASN A 69 20.11 -6.60 -8.13
C ASN A 69 19.02 -6.32 -7.08
N GLY A 70 19.41 -6.03 -5.83
CA GLY A 70 18.47 -5.79 -4.73
C GLY A 70 17.72 -7.05 -4.28
N MET A 71 18.29 -8.24 -4.52
CA MET A 71 17.68 -9.52 -4.18
C MET A 71 18.50 -10.29 -3.15
N ALA A 72 17.82 -10.87 -2.15
CA ALA A 72 18.42 -11.77 -1.18
C ALA A 72 17.40 -12.78 -0.67
N THR A 73 17.86 -13.92 -0.16
CA THR A 73 17.00 -14.90 0.52
C THR A 73 17.56 -15.23 1.90
N ILE A 74 16.73 -15.11 2.91
CA ILE A 74 17.05 -15.44 4.30
C ILE A 74 16.32 -16.74 4.63
N GLN A 75 17.05 -17.82 4.91
CA GLN A 75 16.47 -19.10 5.29
C GLN A 75 16.45 -19.23 6.81
N ILE A 76 15.27 -19.39 7.38
CA ILE A 76 15.04 -19.58 8.81
C ILE A 76 14.92 -21.08 9.09
N LYS A 77 15.54 -21.56 10.17
CA LYS A 77 15.52 -22.97 10.59
C LYS A 77 14.17 -23.35 11.21
N VAL A 78 13.65 -22.52 12.12
CA VAL A 78 12.38 -22.73 12.85
C VAL A 78 11.59 -21.41 12.98
N PRO A 79 10.36 -21.31 12.47
CA PRO A 79 9.76 -22.24 11.51
C PRO A 79 10.54 -22.23 10.17
N PRO A 80 10.56 -23.34 9.41
CA PRO A 80 11.43 -23.54 8.25
C PRO A 80 10.97 -22.71 7.03
N HIS A 81 11.14 -21.39 7.10
CA HIS A 81 10.71 -20.45 6.06
C HIS A 81 11.88 -19.88 5.26
N ASP A 82 11.65 -19.69 3.96
CA ASP A 82 12.51 -18.93 3.07
C ASP A 82 11.89 -17.55 2.83
N ILE A 83 12.60 -16.51 3.28
CA ILE A 83 12.19 -15.11 3.13
C ILE A 83 12.97 -14.52 1.95
N GLN A 84 12.32 -14.43 0.80
CA GLN A 84 12.86 -13.86 -0.42
C GLN A 84 12.57 -12.35 -0.46
N LEU A 85 13.63 -11.55 -0.58
CA LEU A 85 13.61 -10.10 -0.69
C LEU A 85 13.95 -9.73 -2.14
N SER A 86 13.21 -8.77 -2.70
CA SER A 86 13.40 -8.23 -4.06
C SER A 86 13.07 -6.75 -4.10
N GLU A 87 13.62 -6.01 -5.07
CA GLU A 87 13.45 -4.55 -5.22
C GLU A 87 13.90 -3.75 -3.98
N ALA A 88 14.87 -4.28 -3.22
CA ALA A 88 15.43 -3.57 -2.08
C ALA A 88 16.57 -2.63 -2.49
N ASN A 89 16.73 -1.53 -1.76
CA ASN A 89 17.94 -0.70 -1.86
C ASN A 89 19.17 -1.55 -1.47
N VAL A 90 20.19 -1.60 -2.35
CA VAL A 90 21.36 -2.48 -2.22
C VAL A 90 22.17 -2.21 -0.96
N GLU A 91 22.37 -0.94 -0.60
CA GLU A 91 23.17 -0.53 0.57
C GLU A 91 22.44 -0.86 1.88
N SER A 92 21.13 -0.62 1.92
CA SER A 92 20.28 -1.01 3.04
C SER A 92 20.15 -2.53 3.17
N LEU A 93 20.12 -3.26 2.05
CA LEU A 93 20.07 -4.72 2.04
C LEU A 93 21.38 -5.34 2.55
N LYS A 94 22.54 -4.82 2.10
CA LYS A 94 23.87 -5.23 2.61
C LYS A 94 23.97 -5.01 4.12
N THR A 95 23.55 -3.84 4.58
CA THR A 95 23.53 -3.50 6.01
C THR A 95 22.57 -4.40 6.80
N LEU A 96 21.42 -4.78 6.21
CA LEU A 96 20.47 -5.68 6.88
C LEU A 96 21.07 -7.08 7.03
N LEU A 97 21.66 -7.62 5.97
CA LEU A 97 22.24 -8.97 6.00
C LEU A 97 23.45 -9.08 6.93
N SER A 98 24.31 -8.05 6.98
CA SER A 98 25.42 -8.02 7.95
C SER A 98 24.89 -7.98 9.38
N SER A 99 23.86 -7.17 9.64
CA SER A 99 23.21 -7.07 10.94
C SER A 99 22.51 -8.36 11.36
N VAL A 100 21.83 -9.03 10.42
CA VAL A 100 21.19 -10.33 10.63
C VAL A 100 22.24 -11.41 10.96
N ARG A 101 23.39 -11.39 10.29
CA ARG A 101 24.50 -12.30 10.55
C ARG A 101 25.08 -12.08 11.96
N LEU A 102 25.33 -10.83 12.36
CA LEU A 102 25.82 -10.49 13.70
C LEU A 102 24.81 -10.89 14.80
N ALA A 103 23.53 -10.61 14.57
CA ALA A 103 22.45 -11.01 15.46
C ALA A 103 22.34 -12.54 15.63
N SER A 104 22.68 -13.30 14.58
CA SER A 104 22.64 -14.77 14.64
C SER A 104 23.80 -15.38 15.44
N THR A 105 24.97 -14.71 15.46
CA THR A 105 26.15 -15.15 16.21
C THR A 105 26.13 -14.69 17.67
N GLY A 106 25.09 -13.97 18.10
CA GLY A 106 24.96 -13.48 19.47
C GLY A 106 25.77 -12.22 19.78
N ASN A 107 26.33 -11.56 18.76
CA ASN A 107 27.04 -10.30 18.94
C ASN A 107 26.04 -9.14 18.98
N ASP A 108 26.28 -8.16 19.87
CA ASP A 108 25.51 -6.93 19.89
C ASP A 108 25.77 -6.11 18.62
N LEU A 109 24.70 -5.57 18.02
CA LEU A 109 24.81 -4.71 16.85
C LEU A 109 25.55 -3.41 17.22
N PRO A 110 26.41 -2.87 16.34
CA PRO A 110 27.09 -1.60 16.57
C PRO A 110 26.08 -0.48 16.87
N SER A 111 26.38 0.37 17.85
CA SER A 111 25.57 1.50 18.33
C SER A 111 25.14 2.51 17.23
N THR A 112 25.74 2.45 16.04
CA THR A 112 25.34 3.19 14.84
C THR A 112 23.98 2.74 14.27
N ILE A 113 23.57 1.50 14.54
CA ILE A 113 22.28 0.99 14.13
C ILE A 113 21.30 1.28 15.25
N LYS A 114 20.59 2.41 15.16
CA LYS A 114 19.47 2.73 16.07
C LYS A 114 18.52 1.52 16.11
N SER A 115 18.64 0.73 17.17
CA SER A 115 17.76 -0.37 17.48
C SER A 115 16.40 0.26 17.71
N THR A 116 15.52 0.07 16.74
CA THR A 116 14.18 0.61 16.79
C THR A 116 13.46 -0.31 17.76
N SER A 117 13.01 0.21 18.92
CA SER A 117 12.30 -0.60 19.92
C SER A 117 11.13 -1.34 19.25
N VAL A 118 10.75 -2.51 19.76
CA VAL A 118 9.61 -3.28 19.21
C VAL A 118 8.34 -2.41 19.14
N ASN A 119 8.20 -1.48 20.08
CA ASN A 119 7.13 -0.46 20.11
C ASN A 119 7.24 0.58 18.98
N ALA A 120 8.45 0.95 18.57
CA ALA A 120 8.68 1.83 17.41
C ALA A 120 8.48 1.09 16.06
N VAL A 121 8.67 -0.23 16.01
CA VAL A 121 8.32 -1.09 14.86
C VAL A 121 6.81 -1.36 14.81
N GLN A 122 6.11 -1.43 15.96
CA GLN A 122 4.64 -1.41 16.01
C GLN A 122 4.06 -0.03 15.64
N LYS A 123 4.79 1.06 15.93
CA LYS A 123 4.52 2.43 15.48
C LYS A 123 4.92 2.72 14.04
N LEU A 124 5.36 1.73 13.24
CA LEU A 124 5.43 1.88 11.79
C LEU A 124 4.02 2.17 11.28
N GLN A 125 3.74 3.46 11.11
CA GLN A 125 2.53 3.96 10.49
C GLN A 125 2.45 3.27 9.14
N ARG A 126 1.36 2.52 8.94
CA ARG A 126 1.06 1.87 7.67
C ARG A 126 1.32 2.90 6.56
N PRO A 127 1.88 2.54 5.38
CA PRO A 127 1.49 3.29 4.20
C PRO A 127 -0.03 3.27 4.22
N THR A 128 -0.67 4.43 4.28
CA THR A 128 -2.11 4.53 4.41
C THR A 128 -2.67 4.03 3.09
N LEU A 129 -2.80 2.71 2.93
CA LEU A 129 -3.32 2.07 1.72
C LEU A 129 -4.78 2.43 1.56
N GLN A 130 -5.47 2.63 2.69
CA GLN A 130 -6.83 3.09 2.75
C GLN A 130 -6.93 4.29 3.69
N LEU A 131 -7.51 5.38 3.21
CA LEU A 131 -7.86 6.55 4.00
C LEU A 131 -9.38 6.70 3.95
N ILE A 132 -10.01 6.77 5.11
CA ILE A 132 -11.45 6.98 5.25
C ILE A 132 -11.64 8.32 5.95
N ILE A 133 -12.27 9.25 5.27
CA ILE A 133 -12.61 10.58 5.77
C ILE A 133 -14.13 10.57 5.96
N LYS A 134 -14.57 10.66 7.21
CA LYS A 134 -16.00 10.67 7.56
C LYS A 134 -16.53 12.05 7.88
N GLN A 135 -15.62 13.00 8.16
CA GLN A 135 -15.94 14.37 8.52
C GLN A 135 -14.95 15.32 7.85
N ALA A 136 -15.38 16.55 7.61
CA ALA A 136 -14.56 17.58 6.97
C ALA A 136 -13.21 17.82 7.68
N ILE A 137 -13.18 17.68 9.01
CA ILE A 137 -11.98 17.90 9.83
C ILE A 137 -10.88 16.85 9.59
N ASP A 138 -11.27 15.65 9.15
CA ASP A 138 -10.33 14.56 8.85
C ASP A 138 -9.72 14.69 7.44
N TYR A 139 -10.19 15.67 6.65
CA TYR A 139 -9.69 15.90 5.31
C TYR A 139 -8.29 16.52 5.37
N PRO A 140 -7.24 15.87 4.81
CA PRO A 140 -5.85 16.29 5.01
C PRO A 140 -5.46 17.48 4.12
N THR A 141 -6.07 18.64 4.36
CA THR A 141 -5.82 19.89 3.61
C THR A 141 -4.38 20.39 3.76
N LEU A 142 -3.77 20.27 4.95
CA LEU A 142 -2.41 20.78 5.21
C LEU A 142 -1.31 19.74 5.00
N LYS A 143 -1.53 18.48 5.40
CA LYS A 143 -0.53 17.40 5.29
C LYS A 143 -0.43 16.77 3.90
N GLY A 144 -1.45 16.99 3.06
CA GLY A 144 -1.55 16.34 1.76
C GLY A 144 -1.89 14.85 1.88
N PHE A 145 -2.20 14.24 0.74
CA PHE A 145 -2.53 12.82 0.68
C PHE A 145 -1.25 11.97 0.63
N PRO A 146 -1.21 10.82 1.31
CA PRO A 146 -0.06 9.92 1.26
C PRO A 146 0.10 9.35 -0.16
N SER A 147 1.31 9.41 -0.72
CA SER A 147 1.60 8.94 -2.09
C SER A 147 1.43 7.42 -2.28
N THR A 148 1.36 6.68 -1.18
CA THR A 148 1.13 5.23 -1.13
C THR A 148 -0.35 4.84 -1.05
N LEU A 149 -1.27 5.81 -1.12
CA LEU A 149 -2.71 5.57 -1.03
C LEU A 149 -3.23 4.76 -2.21
N GLU A 150 -3.91 3.66 -1.92
CA GLU A 150 -4.54 2.78 -2.92
C GLU A 150 -6.06 2.94 -2.94
N LYS A 151 -6.66 3.29 -1.81
CA LYS A 151 -8.10 3.46 -1.62
C LYS A 151 -8.40 4.72 -0.82
N LEU A 152 -9.13 5.65 -1.41
CA LEU A 152 -9.61 6.83 -0.71
C LEU A 152 -11.14 6.75 -0.63
N ILE A 153 -11.67 6.84 0.59
CA ILE A 153 -13.10 6.94 0.86
C ILE A 153 -13.33 8.26 1.57
N VAL A 154 -14.15 9.13 0.99
CA VAL A 154 -14.54 10.41 1.58
C VAL A 154 -16.05 10.46 1.56
N ASN A 155 -16.68 10.12 2.68
CA ASN A 155 -18.13 10.02 2.75
C ASN A 155 -18.65 10.99 3.81
N ASN A 156 -19.73 11.71 3.50
CA ASN A 156 -20.38 12.64 4.42
C ASN A 156 -19.43 13.73 4.97
N ALA A 157 -18.41 14.12 4.20
CA ALA A 157 -17.45 15.15 4.58
C ALA A 157 -17.95 16.56 4.24
N GLN A 158 -19.21 16.71 3.78
CA GLN A 158 -19.82 17.97 3.36
C GLN A 158 -18.90 18.81 2.45
N LEU A 159 -18.24 18.14 1.49
CA LEU A 159 -17.35 18.80 0.53
C LEU A 159 -18.19 19.80 -0.29
N ARG A 160 -18.19 21.08 0.12
CA ARG A 160 -18.99 22.15 -0.47
C ARG A 160 -18.35 22.78 -1.71
N THR A 161 -17.04 22.61 -1.91
CA THR A 161 -16.23 23.31 -2.94
C THR A 161 -15.02 22.44 -3.35
N PRO A 162 -14.33 22.72 -4.49
CA PRO A 162 -13.89 21.70 -5.43
C PRO A 162 -12.99 20.63 -4.81
N VAL A 163 -13.24 19.37 -5.19
CA VAL A 163 -12.45 18.21 -4.76
C VAL A 163 -10.97 18.50 -4.95
N ASP A 164 -10.19 18.27 -3.88
CA ASP A 164 -8.78 18.64 -3.86
C ASP A 164 -8.02 17.97 -5.00
N ARG A 165 -7.39 18.79 -5.85
CA ARG A 165 -6.69 18.32 -7.04
C ARG A 165 -5.56 17.34 -6.71
N ARG A 166 -5.06 17.37 -5.47
CA ARG A 166 -4.01 16.46 -4.99
C ARG A 166 -4.46 14.99 -4.94
N ILE A 167 -5.75 14.71 -4.94
CA ILE A 167 -6.26 13.33 -5.05
C ILE A 167 -5.92 12.74 -6.43
N PHE A 168 -6.05 13.55 -7.48
CA PHE A 168 -5.93 13.06 -8.87
C PHE A 168 -4.48 12.82 -9.29
N ILE A 169 -3.49 13.33 -8.55
CA ILE A 169 -2.07 13.05 -8.82
C ILE A 169 -1.55 11.76 -8.14
N LEU A 170 -2.40 11.05 -7.39
CA LEU A 170 -2.02 9.86 -6.63
C LEU A 170 -1.84 8.66 -7.58
N LYS A 171 -0.58 8.36 -7.89
CA LYS A 171 -0.21 7.30 -8.85
C LYS A 171 -0.64 5.90 -8.44
N ASN A 172 -0.81 5.63 -7.14
CA ASN A 172 -1.17 4.30 -6.64
C ASN A 172 -2.67 4.16 -6.36
N LEU A 173 -3.49 5.17 -6.62
CA LEU A 173 -4.91 5.15 -6.27
C LEU A 173 -5.70 4.27 -7.24
N HIS A 174 -6.27 3.18 -6.73
CA HIS A 174 -7.06 2.22 -7.49
C HIS A 174 -8.57 2.39 -7.23
N THR A 175 -8.95 2.90 -6.06
CA THR A 175 -10.35 3.11 -5.68
C THR A 175 -10.54 4.48 -5.07
N LEU A 176 -11.47 5.25 -5.64
CA LEU A 176 -11.89 6.54 -5.13
C LEU A 176 -13.40 6.51 -4.89
N ASP A 177 -13.78 6.69 -3.64
CA ASP A 177 -15.16 6.82 -3.21
C ASP A 177 -15.36 8.21 -2.62
N LEU A 178 -16.26 8.97 -3.22
CA LEU A 178 -16.66 10.32 -2.86
C LEU A 178 -18.17 10.36 -2.57
N SER A 179 -18.78 9.23 -2.18
CA SER A 179 -20.23 9.15 -1.99
C SER A 179 -20.74 10.07 -0.89
N ASP A 180 -22.02 10.44 -0.98
CA ASP A 180 -22.71 11.17 0.09
C ASP A 180 -22.02 12.50 0.45
N ASN A 181 -21.64 13.27 -0.58
CA ASN A 181 -21.12 14.63 -0.41
C ASN A 181 -22.01 15.64 -1.15
N ASN A 182 -21.57 16.90 -1.18
CA ASN A 182 -22.26 18.00 -1.87
C ASN A 182 -21.51 18.42 -3.14
N ILE A 183 -20.92 17.46 -3.86
CA ILE A 183 -20.11 17.76 -5.06
C ILE A 183 -21.03 18.14 -6.20
N HIS A 184 -20.91 19.39 -6.67
CA HIS A 184 -21.64 19.92 -7.83
C HIS A 184 -20.89 19.73 -9.15
N GLU A 185 -19.56 19.76 -9.10
CA GLU A 185 -18.69 19.59 -10.24
C GLU A 185 -17.36 18.97 -9.82
N LEU A 186 -16.76 18.22 -10.76
CA LEU A 186 -15.38 17.77 -10.65
C LEU A 186 -14.45 18.74 -11.38
N PRO A 187 -13.16 18.81 -11.03
CA PRO A 187 -12.22 19.64 -11.77
C PRO A 187 -12.14 19.22 -13.24
N SER A 188 -11.93 20.21 -14.11
CA SER A 188 -11.89 20.04 -15.56
C SER A 188 -10.79 19.08 -16.05
N ASN A 189 -9.71 18.93 -15.28
CA ASN A 189 -8.61 18.02 -15.57
C ASN A 189 -8.59 16.90 -14.53
N LEU A 190 -8.98 15.70 -14.94
CA LEU A 190 -9.02 14.52 -14.08
C LEU A 190 -8.33 13.37 -14.81
N GLU A 191 -7.05 13.20 -14.52
CA GLU A 191 -6.21 12.14 -15.07
C GLU A 191 -5.84 11.16 -13.96
N MET A 192 -6.39 9.95 -14.00
CA MET A 192 -6.08 8.91 -13.04
C MET A 192 -5.77 7.58 -13.75
N ASN A 193 -4.49 7.41 -14.06
CA ASN A 193 -3.97 6.32 -14.90
C ASN A 193 -4.09 4.90 -14.30
N HIS A 194 -4.33 4.78 -12.99
CA HIS A 194 -4.41 3.50 -12.28
C HIS A 194 -5.75 3.25 -11.58
N LEU A 195 -6.73 4.14 -11.78
CA LEU A 195 -8.01 4.06 -11.09
C LEU A 195 -8.90 2.99 -11.74
N HIS A 196 -9.33 2.02 -10.94
CA HIS A 196 -10.21 0.94 -11.36
C HIS A 196 -11.67 1.18 -10.97
N THR A 197 -11.89 1.88 -9.86
CA THR A 197 -13.21 2.09 -9.26
C THR A 197 -13.39 3.55 -8.89
N LEU A 198 -14.43 4.19 -9.44
CA LEU A 198 -14.85 5.54 -9.10
C LEU A 198 -16.31 5.54 -8.64
N ILE A 199 -16.56 5.98 -7.42
CA ILE A 199 -17.89 6.08 -6.82
C ILE A 199 -18.12 7.54 -6.45
N ILE A 200 -19.13 8.17 -7.05
CA ILE A 200 -19.55 9.54 -6.76
C ILE A 200 -21.07 9.56 -6.51
N ARG A 201 -21.58 8.48 -5.95
CA ARG A 201 -23.01 8.29 -5.65
C ARG A 201 -23.52 9.35 -4.67
N SER A 202 -24.80 9.72 -4.77
CA SER A 202 -25.47 10.62 -3.80
C SER A 202 -24.74 11.97 -3.68
N ASN A 203 -24.54 12.61 -4.83
CA ASN A 203 -23.94 13.94 -4.97
C ASN A 203 -24.87 14.84 -5.82
N GLN A 204 -24.40 15.98 -6.31
CA GLN A 204 -25.22 16.96 -7.03
C GLN A 204 -24.63 17.29 -8.41
N LEU A 205 -23.96 16.31 -9.04
CA LEU A 205 -23.38 16.47 -10.37
C LEU A 205 -24.47 16.67 -11.42
N LYS A 206 -24.32 17.70 -12.26
CA LYS A 206 -25.27 17.98 -13.35
C LYS A 206 -24.84 17.42 -14.71
N SER A 207 -23.55 17.14 -14.86
CA SER A 207 -22.96 16.59 -16.07
C SER A 207 -21.75 15.73 -15.73
N PHE A 208 -21.48 14.76 -16.60
CA PHE A 208 -20.29 13.92 -16.53
C PHE A 208 -20.00 13.33 -17.93
N PRO A 209 -18.73 13.11 -18.31
CA PRO A 209 -17.48 13.45 -17.61
C PRO A 209 -17.02 14.92 -17.77
N PRO A 210 -16.07 15.38 -16.94
CA PRO A 210 -15.35 16.65 -17.15
C PRO A 210 -14.57 16.69 -18.47
N LYS A 211 -14.24 17.90 -18.93
CA LYS A 211 -13.65 18.17 -20.26
C LYS A 211 -12.38 17.35 -20.58
N HIS A 212 -11.48 17.18 -19.61
CA HIS A 212 -10.25 16.38 -19.76
C HIS A 212 -10.25 15.20 -18.78
N PHE A 213 -11.27 14.35 -18.90
CA PHE A 213 -11.38 13.12 -18.13
C PHE A 213 -10.60 11.98 -18.80
N GLN A 214 -9.63 11.42 -18.07
CA GLN A 214 -8.78 10.35 -18.55
C GLN A 214 -8.54 9.31 -17.45
N CYS A 215 -9.30 8.22 -17.52
CA CYS A 215 -9.17 7.05 -16.64
C CYS A 215 -9.13 5.78 -17.50
N PRO A 216 -7.98 5.46 -18.14
CA PRO A 216 -7.90 4.43 -19.18
C PRO A 216 -8.15 3.01 -18.68
N VAL A 217 -8.05 2.78 -17.37
CA VAL A 217 -8.21 1.45 -16.74
C VAL A 217 -9.44 1.37 -15.83
N LEU A 218 -10.37 2.32 -15.95
CA LEU A 218 -11.58 2.38 -15.11
C LEU A 218 -12.54 1.25 -15.48
N LYS A 219 -12.87 0.41 -14.50
CA LYS A 219 -13.77 -0.74 -14.67
C LYS A 219 -15.16 -0.52 -14.08
N TYR A 220 -15.24 0.22 -12.98
CA TYR A 220 -16.50 0.48 -12.28
C TYR A 220 -16.70 1.97 -12.06
N LEU A 221 -17.84 2.48 -12.52
CA LEU A 221 -18.27 3.86 -12.34
C LEU A 221 -19.68 3.91 -11.77
N ASP A 222 -19.83 4.51 -10.60
CA ASP A 222 -21.12 4.76 -9.97
C ASP A 222 -21.38 6.26 -9.84
N LEU A 223 -22.38 6.72 -10.57
CA LEU A 223 -22.88 8.09 -10.59
C LEU A 223 -24.36 8.14 -10.14
N SER A 224 -24.87 7.08 -9.51
CA SER A 224 -26.27 7.03 -9.07
C SER A 224 -26.59 8.13 -8.06
N GLN A 225 -27.85 8.56 -8.00
CA GLN A 225 -28.30 9.61 -7.08
C GLN A 225 -27.53 10.93 -7.26
N ASN A 226 -27.33 11.36 -8.52
CA ASN A 226 -26.86 12.69 -8.85
C ASN A 226 -27.99 13.48 -9.54
N GLN A 227 -27.67 14.49 -10.35
CA GLN A 227 -28.61 15.31 -11.12
C GLN A 227 -28.18 15.37 -12.59
N ILE A 228 -27.59 14.28 -13.09
CA ILE A 228 -26.94 14.24 -14.41
C ILE A 228 -28.01 14.22 -15.48
N GLY A 229 -28.29 15.38 -16.08
CA GLY A 229 -29.23 15.49 -17.19
C GLY A 229 -28.61 15.14 -18.55
N ILE A 230 -27.30 15.32 -18.70
CA ILE A 230 -26.57 15.07 -19.95
C ILE A 230 -25.31 14.28 -19.65
N ILE A 231 -25.15 13.16 -20.36
CA ILE A 231 -23.91 12.39 -20.40
C ILE A 231 -23.20 12.74 -21.70
N ASP A 232 -21.98 13.27 -21.58
CA ASP A 232 -21.16 13.62 -22.74
C ASP A 232 -20.64 12.34 -23.44
N GLN A 233 -20.55 12.36 -24.77
CA GLN A 233 -19.95 11.30 -25.58
C GLN A 233 -18.51 10.99 -25.17
N ALA A 234 -17.82 11.91 -24.49
CA ALA A 234 -16.54 11.67 -23.86
C ALA A 234 -16.53 10.43 -22.93
N LEU A 235 -17.67 10.03 -22.35
CA LEU A 235 -17.78 8.80 -21.56
C LEU A 235 -17.48 7.54 -22.39
N LEU A 236 -17.80 7.55 -23.69
CA LEU A 236 -17.55 6.44 -24.62
C LEU A 236 -16.06 6.17 -24.85
N ARG A 237 -15.18 7.12 -24.47
CA ARG A 237 -13.72 6.95 -24.59
C ARG A 237 -13.16 5.98 -23.55
N ILE A 238 -13.93 5.63 -22.51
CA ILE A 238 -13.54 4.69 -21.46
C ILE A 238 -13.86 3.26 -21.92
N SER A 239 -13.03 2.71 -22.81
CA SER A 239 -13.24 1.37 -23.38
C SER A 239 -13.08 0.22 -22.39
N THR A 240 -12.57 0.49 -21.19
CA THR A 240 -12.33 -0.50 -20.13
C THR A 240 -13.47 -0.61 -19.11
N LEU A 241 -14.55 0.16 -19.28
CA LEU A 241 -15.64 0.23 -18.32
C LEU A 241 -16.52 -1.02 -18.39
N ASP A 242 -16.45 -1.85 -17.35
CA ASP A 242 -17.25 -3.07 -17.22
C ASP A 242 -18.66 -2.79 -16.67
N ARG A 243 -18.79 -1.79 -15.79
CA ARG A 243 -20.04 -1.47 -15.08
C ARG A 243 -20.22 0.03 -14.90
N LEU A 244 -21.40 0.51 -15.32
CA LEU A 244 -21.85 1.90 -15.17
C LEU A 244 -23.19 1.92 -14.43
N ASN A 245 -23.26 2.65 -13.32
CA ASN A 245 -24.51 2.88 -12.58
C ASN A 245 -24.91 4.36 -12.66
N LEU A 246 -26.10 4.60 -13.21
CA LEU A 246 -26.70 5.94 -13.40
C LEU A 246 -28.09 6.05 -12.74
N MET A 247 -28.47 5.09 -11.89
CA MET A 247 -29.81 5.09 -11.31
C MET A 247 -30.13 6.36 -10.52
N SER A 248 -31.38 6.83 -10.61
CA SER A 248 -31.87 8.00 -9.86
C SER A 248 -31.07 9.29 -10.12
N ASN A 249 -30.77 9.59 -11.38
CA ASN A 249 -30.26 10.89 -11.84
C ASN A 249 -31.37 11.79 -12.37
#